data_AF-A0A7Z8VUK6-F1
#
_entry.id   AF-A0A7Z8VUK6-F1
#
_cell.length_a   1.000
_cell.length_b   1.000
_cell.length_c   1.000
_cell.angle_alpha   90.00
_cell.angle_beta   90.00
_cell.angle_gamma   90.00
#
_symmetry.space_group_name_H-M   'P 1'
#
loop_
_entity.id
_entity.type
_entity.pdbx_description
1 polymer ?
#
loop_
_entity_poly.entity_id
_entity_poly.type
_entity_poly.pdbx_seq_one_letter_code
_entity_poly.pdbx_strand_id
1 'polypeptide(L)' 'MKKTVGDVVGAFKSLSTNEYIQQVKSNNWPRFNKRLWQRNYYEHIIRNEDSHLIISQYIQSNPVKWQEDKYYACFKRRCH' A
#
# COMPACT_ATOMS: atom_id res chain seq x y z
N MET A 1 18.60 -18.55 7.35
CA MET A 1 17.21 -18.65 6.83
C MET A 1 17.03 -17.63 5.72
N LYS A 2 16.60 -18.05 4.53
CA LYS A 2 16.38 -17.15 3.39
C LYS A 2 15.11 -16.32 3.63
N LYS A 3 15.21 -15.00 3.51
CA LYS A 3 14.06 -14.10 3.65
C LYS A 3 13.20 -14.15 2.38
N THR A 4 11.89 -14.22 2.55
CA THR A 4 10.92 -14.11 1.46
C THR A 4 10.57 -12.64 1.24
N VAL A 5 9.98 -12.32 0.07
CA VAL A 5 9.41 -10.98 -0.17
C VAL A 5 8.33 -10.66 0.87
N GLY A 6 7.53 -11.66 1.25
CA GLY A 6 6.51 -11.53 2.29
C GLY A 6 7.08 -11.11 3.64
N ASP A 7 8.25 -11.64 4.03
CA ASP A 7 8.92 -11.22 5.28
C ASP A 7 9.34 -9.75 5.24
N VAL A 8 9.86 -9.31 4.09
CA VAL A 8 10.30 -7.92 3.89
C VAL A 8 9.10 -6.97 3.90
N VAL A 9 8.05 -7.29 3.15
CA VAL A 9 6.80 -6.49 3.12
C VAL A 9 6.13 -6.48 4.49
N GLY A 10 6.14 -7.61 5.21
CA GLY A 10 5.62 -7.70 6.57
C GLY A 10 6.37 -6.80 7.54
N ALA A 11 7.70 -6.84 7.51
CA ALA A 11 8.54 -5.95 8.31
C ALA A 11 8.29 -4.48 7.96
N PHE A 12 8.25 -4.13 6.67
CA PHE A 12 7.95 -2.77 6.22
C PHE A 12 6.59 -2.26 6.74
N LYS A 13 5.53 -3.05 6.58
CA LYS A 13 4.18 -2.69 7.06
C LYS A 13 4.15 -2.50 8.57
N SER A 14 4.88 -3.34 9.32
CA SER A 14 4.97 -3.24 10.78
C SER A 14 5.71 -1.97 11.22
N LEU A 15 6.92 -1.74 10.69
CA LEU A 15 7.76 -0.59 11.05
C LEU A 15 7.07 0.73 10.70
N SER A 16 6.52 0.84 9.49
CA SER A 16 5.79 2.04 9.06
C SER A 16 4.53 2.30 9.90
N THR A 17 3.79 1.26 10.30
CA THR A 17 2.61 1.42 11.16
C THR A 17 3.00 1.90 12.56
N ASN A 18 4.07 1.32 13.13
CA ASN A 18 4.55 1.71 14.44
C ASN A 18 5.03 3.17 14.45
N GLU A 19 5.80 3.56 13.44
CA GLU A 19 6.24 4.94 13.28
C GLU A 19 5.04 5.88 13.14
N TYR A 20 4.09 5.58 12.26
CA TYR A 20 2.87 6.39 12.11
C TYR A 20 2.10 6.53 13.43
N ILE A 21 1.97 5.46 14.23
CA ILE A 21 1.33 5.51 15.55
C ILE A 21 2.08 6.45 16.50
N GLN A 22 3.42 6.46 16.48
CA GLN A 22 4.18 7.41 17.29
C GLN A 22 3.91 8.84 16.86
N GLN A 23 3.92 9.10 15.55
CA GLN A 23 3.66 10.44 15.00
C GLN A 23 2.23 10.94 15.30
N VAL A 24 1.23 10.05 15.34
CA VAL A 24 -0.13 10.37 15.81
C VAL A 24 -0.14 10.82 17.28
N LYS A 25 0.72 10.23 18.12
CA LYS A 25 0.81 10.56 19.55
C LYS A 25 1.62 11.82 19.83
N SER A 26 2.74 12.00 19.13
CA SER A 26 3.70 13.09 19.39
C SER A 26 3.42 14.35 18.57
N ASN A 27 2.97 14.19 17.33
CA ASN A 27 2.94 15.26 16.32
C ASN A 27 1.55 15.51 15.73
N ASN A 28 0.49 15.04 16.42
CA ASN A 28 -0.90 15.27 16.09
C ASN A 28 -1.30 14.86 14.65
N TRP A 29 -0.68 13.80 14.12
CA TRP A 29 -1.08 13.24 12.83
C TRP A 29 -2.51 12.68 12.89
N PRO A 30 -3.24 12.66 11.75
CA PRO A 30 -4.59 12.10 11.70
C PRO A 30 -4.63 10.64 12.17
N ARG A 31 -5.62 10.29 12.98
CA ARG A 31 -5.85 8.89 13.39
C ARG A 31 -6.44 8.09 12.23
N PHE A 32 -6.05 6.83 12.12
CA PHE A 32 -6.65 5.87 11.19
C PHE A 32 -7.53 4.86 11.95
N ASN A 33 -8.59 4.37 11.32
CA ASN A 33 -9.49 3.40 11.94
C ASN A 33 -8.99 1.96 11.70
N LYS A 34 -8.76 1.21 12.78
CA LYS A 34 -8.39 -0.22 12.82
C LYS A 34 -7.10 -0.61 12.10
N ARG A 35 -6.95 -0.38 10.79
CA ARG A 35 -5.83 -0.87 9.97
C ARG A 35 -5.35 0.19 8.99
N LEU A 36 -4.03 0.45 9.01
CA LEU A 36 -3.37 1.36 8.08
C LEU A 36 -3.19 0.74 6.69
N TRP A 37 -2.82 -0.54 6.64
CA TRP A 37 -2.55 -1.25 5.40
C TRP A 37 -3.71 -2.17 4.97
N GLN A 38 -3.92 -2.29 3.66
CA GLN A 38 -4.75 -3.37 3.11
C GLN A 38 -4.14 -4.75 3.41
N ARG A 39 -5.00 -5.75 3.55
CA ARG A 39 -4.60 -7.15 3.69
C ARG A 39 -3.90 -7.63 2.41
N ASN A 40 -2.86 -8.45 2.58
CA ASN A 40 -2.02 -8.98 1.50
C ASN A 40 -1.26 -7.89 0.73
N TYR A 41 -0.49 -8.31 -0.27
CA TYR A 41 0.24 -7.44 -1.18
C TYR A 41 0.18 -8.04 -2.58
N TYR A 42 0.26 -7.20 -3.60
CA TYR A 42 0.37 -7.63 -4.98
C TYR A 42 1.84 -7.88 -5.31
N GLU A 43 2.13 -9.03 -5.91
CA GLU A 43 3.46 -9.40 -6.37
C GLU A 43 3.37 -9.81 -7.83
N HIS A 44 4.30 -9.30 -8.65
CA HIS A 44 4.44 -9.69 -10.04
C HIS A 44 5.91 -9.62 -10.43
N ILE A 45 6.43 -10.67 -11.06
CA ILE A 45 7.83 -10.75 -11.49
C ILE A 45 7.92 -10.17 -12.91
N ILE A 46 8.66 -9.08 -13.04
CA ILE A 46 8.98 -8.44 -14.33
C ILE A 46 10.13 -9.22 -14.98
N ARG A 47 9.91 -9.77 -16.17
CA ARG A 47 10.88 -10.66 -16.85
C ARG A 47 11.35 -10.15 -18.21
N ASN A 48 10.71 -9.12 -18.74
CA ASN A 48 11.03 -8.52 -20.03
C ASN A 48 10.68 -7.02 -20.03
N GLU A 49 11.15 -6.33 -21.07
CA GLU A 49 10.97 -4.89 -21.22
C GLU A 49 9.48 -4.50 -21.38
N ASP A 50 8.71 -5.29 -22.14
CA ASP A 50 7.28 -5.01 -22.34
C ASP A 50 6.50 -5.00 -21.00
N SER A 51 6.74 -5.99 -20.14
CA SER A 51 6.12 -6.06 -18.80
C SER A 51 6.57 -4.91 -17.91
N HIS A 52 7.83 -4.47 -18.04
CA HIS A 52 8.35 -3.30 -17.32
C HIS A 52 7.61 -2.03 -17.76
N LEU A 53 7.46 -1.80 -19.06
CA LEU A 53 6.78 -0.63 -19.62
C LEU A 53 5.32 -0.58 -19.18
N ILE A 54 4.61 -1.71 -19.25
CA ILE A 54 3.20 -1.82 -18.82
C ILE A 54 3.05 -1.47 -17.33
N ILE A 55 3.89 -2.04 -16.48
CA ILE A 55 3.81 -1.81 -15.02
C ILE A 55 4.20 -0.38 -14.67
N SER A 56 5.23 0.17 -15.31
CA SER A 56 5.63 1.58 -15.13
C SER A 56 4.49 2.52 -15.52
N GLN A 57 3.84 2.28 -16.66
CA GLN A 57 2.69 3.06 -17.10
C GLN A 57 1.49 2.92 -16.17
N TYR A 58 1.25 1.72 -15.62
CA TYR A 58 0.23 1.52 -14.59
C TYR A 58 0.52 2.36 -13.34
N ILE A 59 1.75 2.32 -12.80
CA ILE A 59 2.14 3.10 -11.62
C ILE A 59 1.93 4.60 -11.86
N GLN A 60 2.34 5.09 -13.02
CA GLN A 60 2.23 6.51 -13.37
C GLN A 60 0.78 6.95 -13.58
N SER A 61 -0.06 6.11 -14.19
CA SER A 61 -1.46 6.48 -14.51
C SER A 61 -2.46 6.20 -13.39
N ASN A 62 -2.11 5.35 -12.41
CA ASN A 62 -3.01 4.95 -11.33
C ASN A 62 -3.54 6.13 -10.48
N PRO A 63 -2.75 7.17 -10.12
CA PRO A 63 -3.27 8.30 -9.36
C PRO A 63 -4.45 9.00 -10.03
N VAL A 64 -4.40 9.16 -11.36
CA VAL A 64 -5.46 9.80 -12.15
C VAL A 64 -6.68 8.88 -12.25
N LYS A 65 -6.46 7.58 -12.41
CA LYS A 65 -7.51 6.56 -12.53
C LYS A 65 -8.12 6.16 -11.18
N TRP A 66 -7.60 6.67 -10.07
CA TRP A 66 -7.99 6.21 -8.73
C TRP A 66 -9.49 6.42 -8.45
N GLN A 67 -10.09 7.49 -8.94
CA GLN A 67 -11.52 7.76 -8.73
C GLN A 67 -12.44 6.77 -9.44
N GLU A 68 -11.96 6.14 -10.52
CA GLU A 68 -12.67 5.14 -11.31
C GLU A 68 -12.44 3.71 -10.79
N ASP A 69 -11.51 3.54 -9.83
CA ASP A 69 -11.16 2.24 -9.31
C ASP A 69 -12.30 1.64 -8.48
N LYS A 70 -12.60 0.36 -8.70
CA LYS A 70 -13.67 -0.38 -7.99
C LYS A 70 -13.49 -0.39 -6.45
N TYR A 71 -12.27 -0.20 -5.95
CA TYR A 71 -11.97 -0.11 -4.52
C TYR A 71 -12.04 1.32 -3.98
N TYR A 72 -12.15 2.35 -4.84
CA TYR A 72 -12.30 3.74 -4.44
C TYR A 72 -13.52 3.96 -3.52
N ALA A 73 -14.68 3.42 -3.93
CA ALA A 73 -15.91 3.53 -3.15
C ALA A 73 -15.84 2.75 -1.81
N CYS A 74 -15.17 1.61 -1.80
CA CYS A 74 -14.95 0.80 -0.60
C CYS A 74 -14.03 1.52 0.41
N PHE A 75 -13.05 2.29 -0.07
CA PHE A 75 -12.18 3.13 0.75
C PHE A 75 -12.94 4.26 1.44
N LYS A 76 -13.90 4.92 0.76
CA LYS A 76 -14.74 5.98 1.35
C LYS A 76 -15.75 5.46 2.37
N ARG A 77 -16.31 4.25 2.16
CA ARG A 77 -17.39 3.69 2.99
C ARG A 77 -16.91 2.90 4.22
N ARG A 78 -15.63 2.54 4.32
CA ARG A 78 -15.06 1.82 5.48
C ARG A 78 -14.61 2.71 6.64
N CYS A 79 -14.93 4.01 6.59
CA CYS A 79 -14.93 4.89 7.75
C CYS A 79 -16.28 4.80 8.49
N HIS A 80 -16.60 3.63 9.05
CA HIS A 80 -17.52 3.44 10.18
C HIS A 80 -16.85 2.49 11.18
#